data_AF-A0A2S2PHA5-F1
#
_entry.id   AF-A0A2S2PHA5-F1
#
_cell.length_a   1.000
_cell.length_b   1.000
_cell.length_c   1.000
_cell.angle_alpha   90.00
_cell.angle_beta   90.00
_cell.angle_gamma   90.00
#
_symmetry.space_group_name_H-M   'P 1'
#
loop_
_entity.id
_entity.type
_entity.pdbx_description
1 polymer ?
#
loop_
_entity_poly.entity_id
_entity_poly.type
_entity_poly.pdbx_seq_one_letter_code
_entity_poly.pdbx_strand_id
1 'polypeptide(L)'
;MSEELFKCNFQTVGKLFNDAMQLLWPSGVKYENVLLFVTDVAPYMVKAADSLTVLFPNLIHLTCLAHGIHRVYETIRAEYTTVDKMIANVKKNTFKSSKPNT
;
A
#
# COMPACT_ATOMS: atom_id res chain seq x y z
N MET A 1 1.38 -6.89 13.91
CA MET A 1 0.29 -6.13 14.56
C MET A 1 -0.43 -5.34 13.48
N SER A 2 -1.76 -5.43 13.43
CA SER A 2 -2.59 -4.63 12.53
C SER A 2 -3.54 -3.82 13.39
N GLU A 3 -3.66 -2.53 13.12
CA GLU A 3 -4.55 -1.61 13.81
C GLU A 3 -5.52 -1.00 12.80
N GLU A 4 -6.79 -0.93 13.16
CA GLU A 4 -7.81 -0.32 12.32
C GLU A 4 -7.94 1.17 12.67
N LEU A 5 -7.73 2.03 11.69
CA LEU A 5 -7.88 3.47 11.85
C LEU A 5 -9.33 3.86 11.59
N PHE A 6 -9.98 4.48 12.59
CA PHE A 6 -11.32 5.06 12.44
C PHE A 6 -11.42 6.06 11.27
N LYS A 7 -10.31 6.74 10.94
CA LYS A 7 -10.20 7.62 9.79
C LYS A 7 -8.82 7.44 9.16
N CYS A 8 -8.78 7.14 7.86
CA CYS A 8 -7.54 7.02 7.10
C CYS A 8 -7.21 8.37 6.43
N ASN A 9 -6.31 9.16 7.04
CA ASN A 9 -5.80 10.41 6.47
C ASN A 9 -4.35 10.64 6.93
N PHE A 10 -3.70 11.66 6.39
CA PHE A 10 -2.27 11.89 6.65
C PHE A 10 -1.94 12.14 8.13
N GLN A 11 -2.83 12.78 8.89
CA GLN A 11 -2.62 13.08 10.31
C GLN A 11 -2.72 11.81 11.17
N THR A 12 -3.71 10.96 10.89
CA THR A 12 -3.91 9.72 11.66
C THR A 12 -2.81 8.71 11.36
N VAL A 13 -2.35 8.63 10.11
CA VAL A 13 -1.17 7.84 9.73
C VAL A 13 0.09 8.37 10.42
N GLY A 14 0.33 9.68 10.38
CA GLY A 14 1.49 10.29 11.04
C GLY A 14 1.51 10.05 12.55
N LYS A 15 0.35 10.16 13.20
CA LYS A 15 0.20 9.83 14.62
C LYS A 15 0.51 8.36 14.90
N LEU A 16 -0.11 7.44 14.15
CA LEU A 16 0.13 6.00 14.29
C LEU A 16 1.63 5.66 14.14
N PHE A 17 2.29 6.26 13.15
CA PHE A 17 3.72 6.07 12.94
C PHE A 17 4.55 6.55 14.15
N ASN A 18 4.26 7.74 14.65
CA ASN A 18 4.95 8.30 15.81
C ASN A 18 4.72 7.45 17.08
N ASP A 19 3.49 7.01 17.32
CA ASP A 19 3.13 6.16 18.45
C ASP A 19 3.88 4.81 18.37
N ALA A 20 4.02 4.25 17.16
CA ALA A 20 4.82 3.05 16.92
C ALA A 20 6.32 3.28 17.21
N MET A 21 6.88 4.45 16.88
CA MET A 21 8.27 4.77 17.22
C MET A 21 8.49 4.89 18.73
N GLN A 22 7.52 5.44 19.47
CA GLN A 22 7.57 5.51 20.94
C GLN A 22 7.52 4.12 21.57
N LEU A 23 6.75 3.21 21.00
CA LEU A 23 6.70 1.82 21.44
C LEU A 23 8.06 1.10 21.20
N LEU A 24 8.72 1.37 20.08
CA LEU A 24 10.03 0.79 19.75
C LEU A 24 11.17 1.35 20.60
N TRP A 25 11.10 2.64 20.95
CA TRP A 25 12.10 3.33 21.77
C TRP A 25 11.47 3.99 23.01
N PRO A 26 11.12 3.21 24.04
CA PRO A 26 10.45 3.72 25.24
C PRO A 26 11.31 4.70 26.06
N SER A 27 12.64 4.65 25.91
CA SER A 27 13.58 5.59 26.55
C SER A 27 13.81 6.87 25.73
N GLY A 28 13.07 7.06 24.63
CA GLY A 28 13.18 8.22 23.74
C GLY A 28 13.50 7.82 22.31
N VAL A 29 12.64 8.26 21.39
CA VAL A 29 12.74 8.01 19.96
C VAL A 29 14.06 8.55 19.40
N LYS A 30 14.75 7.71 18.63
CA LYS A 30 15.98 8.08 17.91
C LYS A 30 15.61 8.63 16.53
N TYR A 31 15.13 9.88 16.48
CA TYR A 31 14.57 10.50 15.27
C TYR A 31 15.50 10.44 14.04
N GLU A 32 16.81 10.65 14.23
CA GLU A 32 17.81 10.59 13.15
C GLU A 32 18.05 9.17 12.60
N ASN A 33 17.65 8.14 13.34
CA ASN A 33 17.85 6.74 12.97
C ASN A 33 16.64 6.13 12.26
N VAL A 34 15.57 6.91 12.07
CA VAL A 34 14.40 6.47 11.31
C VAL A 34 14.60 6.86 9.85
N LEU A 35 14.99 5.88 9.04
CA LEU A 35 15.48 6.14 7.68
C LEU A 35 14.44 5.90 6.59
N LEU A 36 13.49 4.98 6.80
CA LEU A 36 12.59 4.53 5.75
C LEU A 36 11.13 4.56 6.23
N PHE A 37 10.29 5.22 5.44
CA PHE A 37 8.85 5.11 5.53
C PHE A 37 8.34 4.44 4.26
N VAL A 38 7.97 3.16 4.33
CA VAL A 38 7.56 2.37 3.17
C VAL A 38 6.04 2.29 3.11
N THR A 39 5.40 2.99 2.18
CA THR A 39 3.93 3.03 2.04
C THR A 39 3.51 3.06 0.57
N ASP A 40 2.21 2.95 0.28
CA ASP A 40 1.72 3.20 -1.07
C ASP A 40 1.90 4.68 -1.48
N VAL A 41 1.66 4.98 -2.76
CA VAL A 41 1.79 6.34 -3.30
C VAL A 41 0.47 7.13 -3.22
N ALA A 42 -0.49 6.72 -2.38
CA ALA A 42 -1.74 7.45 -2.25
C ALA A 42 -1.44 8.88 -1.74
N PRO A 43 -2.19 9.91 -2.19
CA PRO A 43 -1.87 11.30 -1.86
C PRO A 43 -1.78 11.60 -0.36
N TYR A 44 -2.57 10.90 0.47
CA TYR A 44 -2.52 11.06 1.92
C TYR A 44 -1.29 10.41 2.56
N MET A 45 -0.71 9.36 1.97
CA MET A 45 0.54 8.74 2.41
C MET A 45 1.74 9.61 2.07
N VAL A 46 1.75 10.20 0.86
CA VAL A 46 2.76 11.19 0.46
C VAL A 46 2.73 12.39 1.41
N LYS A 47 1.54 12.94 1.67
CA LYS A 47 1.38 14.05 2.61
C LYS A 47 1.77 13.67 4.05
N ALA A 48 1.55 12.43 4.47
CA ALA A 48 1.99 11.94 5.77
C ALA A 48 3.51 11.90 5.83
N ALA A 49 4.16 11.40 4.78
CA ALA A 49 5.60 11.36 4.67
C ALA A 49 6.22 12.77 4.73
N ASP A 50 5.70 13.72 3.94
CA ASP A 50 6.14 15.13 3.96
C ASP A 50 6.01 15.75 5.36
N SER A 51 4.95 15.39 6.08
CA SER A 51 4.74 15.86 7.46
C SER A 51 5.74 15.20 8.42
N LEU A 52 6.04 13.92 8.23
CA LEU A 52 6.96 13.16 9.07
C LEU A 52 8.42 13.57 8.85
N THR A 53 8.82 13.96 7.64
CA THR A 53 10.20 14.43 7.39
C THR A 53 10.59 15.66 8.20
N VAL A 54 9.62 16.44 8.67
CA VAL A 54 9.85 17.56 9.60
C VAL A 54 10.32 17.07 10.97
N LEU A 55 9.81 15.92 11.44
CA LEU A 55 10.13 15.33 12.73
C LEU A 55 11.31 14.34 12.65
N PHE A 56 11.44 13.65 11.51
CA PHE A 56 12.44 12.62 11.25
C PHE A 56 13.34 13.08 10.10
N PRO A 57 14.45 13.78 10.40
CA PRO A 57 15.20 14.54 9.39
C PRO A 57 15.89 13.66 8.32
N ASN A 58 16.17 12.39 8.63
CA ASN A 58 16.78 11.43 7.72
C ASN A 58 15.78 10.47 7.06
N LEU A 59 14.47 10.73 7.22
CA LEU A 59 13.42 9.85 6.72
C LEU A 59 13.26 9.97 5.20
N ILE A 60 13.34 8.83 4.51
CA ILE A 60 13.07 8.70 3.09
C ILE A 60 11.73 8.01 2.89
N HIS A 61 10.82 8.64 2.14
CA HIS A 61 9.59 8.00 1.69
C HIS A 61 9.91 7.06 0.54
N LEU A 62 9.70 5.77 0.75
CA LEU A 62 9.84 4.75 -0.29
C LEU A 62 8.46 4.22 -0.66
N THR A 63 8.12 4.29 -1.93
CA THR A 63 6.89 3.67 -2.41
C THR A 63 7.02 2.16 -2.41
N CYS A 64 5.99 1.47 -1.89
CA CYS A 64 5.97 0.03 -1.80
C CYS A 64 6.11 -0.60 -3.19
N LEU A 65 7.10 -1.49 -3.35
CA LEU A 65 7.37 -2.18 -4.61
C LEU A 65 6.14 -2.94 -5.13
N ALA A 66 5.32 -3.49 -4.24
CA ALA A 66 4.08 -4.15 -4.62
C ALA A 66 3.14 -3.21 -5.40
N HIS A 67 3.07 -1.93 -5.01
CA HIS A 67 2.30 -0.93 -5.75
C HIS A 67 2.93 -0.62 -7.12
N GLY A 68 4.26 -0.53 -7.20
CA GLY A 68 4.97 -0.36 -8.46
C GLY A 68 4.71 -1.52 -9.45
N ILE A 69 4.82 -2.76 -8.96
CA ILE A 69 4.52 -3.97 -9.74
C ILE A 69 3.06 -3.98 -10.19
N HIS A 70 2.12 -3.63 -9.31
CA HIS A 70 0.71 -3.54 -9.65
C HIS A 70 0.45 -2.54 -10.79
N ARG A 71 1.09 -1.36 -10.79
CA ARG A 71 0.96 -0.38 -11.87
C ARG A 71 1.51 -0.91 -13.20
N VAL A 72 2.67 -1.57 -13.18
CA VAL A 72 3.23 -2.22 -14.39
C VAL A 72 2.27 -3.28 -14.93
N TYR A 73 1.71 -4.10 -14.05
CA TYR A 73 0.72 -5.10 -14.43
C TYR A 73 -0.53 -4.47 -15.07
N GLU A 74 -1.08 -3.40 -14.49
CA GLU A 74 -2.24 -2.70 -15.07
C GLU A 74 -1.94 -2.12 -16.44
N THR A 75 -0.75 -1.57 -16.68
CA THR A 75 -0.32 -1.11 -18.00
C THR A 75 -0.25 -2.28 -19.00
N ILE A 76 0.38 -3.39 -18.63
CA ILE A 76 0.42 -4.59 -19.48
C ILE A 76 -1.01 -5.07 -19.78
N ARG A 77 -1.89 -5.11 -18.79
CA ARG A 77 -3.28 -5.52 -18.98
C ARG A 77 -4.03 -4.63 -19.97
N ALA A 78 -3.84 -3.31 -19.88
CA ALA A 78 -4.45 -2.35 -20.80
C ALA A 78 -3.99 -2.53 -22.26
N GLU A 79 -2.71 -2.87 -22.48
CA GLU A 79 -2.16 -3.12 -23.83
C GLU A 79 -2.63 -4.47 -24.41
N TYR A 80 -2.81 -5.49 -23.57
CA TYR A 80 -3.10 -6.87 -24.00
C TYR A 80 -4.53 -7.33 -23.66
N THR A 81 -5.54 -6.51 -23.98
CA THR A 81 -6.96 -6.80 -23.70
C THR A 81 -7.48 -8.14 -24.26
N THR A 82 -6.83 -8.69 -25.30
CA THR A 82 -7.16 -10.02 -25.85
C THR A 82 -6.93 -11.14 -24.83
N VAL A 83 -5.92 -11.01 -23.98
CA VAL A 83 -5.64 -11.96 -22.88
C VAL A 83 -6.77 -11.94 -21.87
N ASP A 84 -7.27 -10.75 -21.50
CA ASP A 84 -8.42 -10.62 -20.60
C ASP A 84 -9.68 -11.26 -21.18
N LYS A 85 -9.94 -11.08 -22.47
CA LYS A 85 -11.05 -11.74 -23.17
C LYS A 85 -10.91 -13.26 -23.19
N MET A 86 -9.70 -13.78 -23.42
CA MET A 86 -9.41 -15.21 -23.34
C MET A 86 -9.66 -15.74 -21.93
N ILE A 87 -9.13 -15.09 -20.89
CA ILE A 87 -9.34 -15.47 -19.48
C ILE A 87 -10.83 -15.44 -19.14
N ALA A 88 -11.57 -14.41 -19.56
CA ALA A 88 -13.01 -14.31 -19.33
C ALA A 88 -13.79 -15.45 -20.01
N ASN A 89 -13.42 -15.82 -21.24
CA ASN A 89 -14.03 -16.94 -21.96
C ASN A 89 -13.71 -18.29 -21.29
N VAL A 90 -12.48 -18.50 -20.84
CA VAL A 90 -12.09 -19.70 -20.09
C VAL A 90 -12.90 -19.78 -18.79
N LYS A 91 -12.94 -18.71 -17.98
CA LYS A 91 -13.74 -18.64 -16.75
C LYS A 91 -15.22 -18.91 -17.02
N LYS A 92 -15.78 -18.33 -18.07
CA LYS A 92 -17.18 -18.54 -18.47
C LYS A 92 -17.47 -20.01 -18.78
N ASN A 93 -16.55 -20.69 -19.47
CA ASN A 93 -16.75 -22.09 -19.88
C ASN A 93 -16.52 -23.06 -18.72
N THR A 94 -15.57 -22.79 -17.82
CA THR A 94 -15.33 -23.64 -16.64
C THR A 94 -16.43 -23.53 -15.59
N PHE A 95 -16.97 -22.32 -15.34
CA PHE A 95 -18.09 -22.12 -14.40
C PHE A 95 -19.47 -22.49 -14.98
N LYS A 96 -19.60 -22.65 -16.31
CA LYS A 96 -20.84 -23.18 -16.92
C LYS A 96 -20.95 -24.70 -16.79
N SER A 97 -19.83 -25.43 -16.81
CA SER A 97 -19.82 -26.89 -16.60
C SER A 97 -20.10 -27.33 -15.17
N SER A 98 -20.15 -26.42 -14.20
CA SER A 98 -20.44 -26.72 -12.79
C SER A 98 -21.89 -26.48 -12.37
N LYS A 99 -22.80 -26.11 -13.28
CA LYS A 99 -24.24 -26.18 -12.99
C LYS A 99 -24.73 -27.59 -13.32
N PRO A 100 -25.00 -28.47 -12.33
CA PRO A 100 -25.65 -29.73 -12.61
C PRO A 100 -27.02 -29.44 -13.24
N ASN A 101 -27.29 -30.10 -14.37
CA ASN A 101 -28.62 -30.12 -14.96
C ASN A 101 -29.56 -30.78 -13.95
N THR A 102 -30.33 -29.97 -13.23
CA THR A 102 -31.53 -30.41 -12.50
C THR A 102 -32.60 -30.84 -13.49
#